data_AF-B7Q9P3-F1
#
_entry.id   AF-B7Q9P3-F1
#
_cell.length_a   1.000
_cell.length_b   1.000
_cell.length_c   1.000
_cell.angle_alpha   90.00
_cell.angle_beta   90.00
_cell.angle_gamma   90.00
#
_symmetry.space_group_name_H-M   'P 1'
#
loop_
_entity.id
_entity.type
_entity.pdbx_description
1 polymer ?
#
loop_
_entity_poly.entity_id
_entity_poly.type
_entity_poly.pdbx_seq_one_letter_code
_entity_poly.pdbx_strand_id
1 'polypeptide(L)'
;QGCWSGIAFVVMSVVLYSCEPSVPCRVVRMVAQHIGIALTIQEVDIAAGGTQLKDFLKLNPAHTVPTMVDGNTILYESRAIVTYLVDKYAAGSSLYPRDIEKRAMIDNLLMFDIGTLYKTMSAYFYPTLLHKTGYDSATEARMTDALEVIGQLLSDRPYLTGAEISLADIAVAGTLSFVDVCHFSSN
;
A
#
# COMPACT_ATOMS: atom_id res chain seq x y z
N GLN A 1 -26.16 27.44 35.92
CA GLN A 1 -26.10 26.02 35.47
C GLN A 1 -25.81 26.03 33.98
N GLY A 2 -24.72 25.41 33.56
CA GLY A 2 -24.26 25.43 32.17
C GLY A 2 -22.84 24.90 32.08
N CYS A 3 -22.65 23.65 32.53
CA CYS A 3 -21.38 22.94 32.45
C CYS A 3 -21.17 22.53 30.99
N TRP A 4 -20.23 23.17 30.30
CA TRP A 4 -19.68 22.67 29.04
C TRP A 4 -18.66 21.59 29.41
N SER A 5 -19.16 20.40 29.70
CA SER A 5 -18.31 19.22 29.88
C SER A 5 -17.69 18.86 28.54
N GLY A 6 -16.37 19.03 28.46
CA GLY A 6 -15.57 18.65 27.31
C GLY A 6 -15.74 17.16 26.99
N ILE A 7 -16.02 16.90 25.72
CA ILE A 7 -15.65 15.64 25.10
C ILE A 7 -14.39 15.96 24.32
N ALA A 8 -13.25 15.86 24.99
CA ALA A 8 -12.01 15.61 24.26
C ALA A 8 -12.22 14.23 23.63
N PHE A 9 -12.54 14.19 22.33
CA PHE A 9 -12.27 13.01 21.54
C PHE A 9 -10.78 12.77 21.71
N VAL A 10 -10.42 11.78 22.53
CA VAL A 10 -9.11 11.16 22.40
C VAL A 10 -9.15 10.50 21.02
N VAL A 11 -8.80 11.26 19.99
CA VAL A 11 -8.52 10.70 18.68
C VAL A 11 -7.31 9.80 18.94
N MET A 12 -7.55 8.51 19.13
CA MET A 12 -6.48 7.52 19.13
C MET A 12 -5.82 7.67 17.75
N SER A 13 -4.65 8.27 17.72
CA SER A 13 -3.99 8.57 16.46
C SER A 13 -3.37 7.29 15.92
N VAL A 14 -3.70 6.94 14.68
CA VAL A 14 -3.07 5.83 13.98
C VAL A 14 -1.67 6.28 13.61
N VAL A 15 -0.65 5.63 14.16
CA VAL A 15 0.75 5.92 13.86
C VAL A 15 1.18 5.07 12.66
N LEU A 16 1.83 5.69 11.68
CA LEU A 16 2.44 5.00 10.55
C LEU A 16 3.94 5.29 10.53
N TYR A 17 4.73 4.27 10.84
CA TYR A 17 6.15 4.26 10.53
C TYR A 17 6.31 4.14 9.01
N SER A 18 6.86 5.19 8.41
CA SER A 18 6.83 5.41 6.96
C SER A 18 8.20 5.82 6.44
N CYS A 19 8.38 5.68 5.14
CA CYS A 19 9.47 6.28 4.38
C CYS A 19 8.88 6.81 3.08
N GLU A 20 8.95 8.11 2.84
CA GLU A 20 8.29 8.80 1.71
C GLU A 20 8.44 8.11 0.32
N PRO A 21 9.63 7.67 -0.14
CA PRO A 21 9.78 7.01 -1.44
C PRO A 21 9.14 5.61 -1.51
N SER A 22 8.82 5.00 -0.38
CA SER A 22 8.31 3.63 -0.31
C SER A 22 6.90 3.53 -0.89
N VAL A 23 6.77 2.81 -2.01
CA VAL A 23 5.49 2.47 -2.65
C VAL A 23 4.46 1.93 -1.63
N PRO A 24 4.74 0.89 -0.82
CA PRO A 24 3.75 0.38 0.11
C PRO A 24 3.36 1.39 1.20
N CYS A 25 4.24 2.33 1.58
CA CYS A 25 3.87 3.43 2.48
C CYS A 25 2.90 4.41 1.80
N ARG A 26 3.17 4.76 0.53
CA ARG A 26 2.28 5.64 -0.25
C ARG A 26 0.89 5.03 -0.42
N VAL A 27 0.77 3.72 -0.64
CA VAL A 27 -0.54 3.03 -0.69
C VAL A 27 -1.33 3.24 0.61
N VAL A 28 -0.71 3.03 1.78
CA VAL A 28 -1.39 3.26 3.07
C VAL A 28 -1.83 4.71 3.23
N ARG A 29 -0.96 5.66 2.87
CA ARG A 29 -1.26 7.10 2.96
C ARG A 29 -2.40 7.52 2.04
N MET A 30 -2.42 7.03 0.80
CA MET A 30 -3.49 7.30 -0.17
C MET A 30 -4.83 6.77 0.34
N VAL A 31 -4.88 5.54 0.87
CA VAL A 31 -6.11 4.97 1.42
C VAL A 31 -6.57 5.76 2.64
N ALA A 32 -5.67 6.05 3.59
CA ALA A 32 -6.01 6.82 4.79
C ALA A 32 -6.57 8.21 4.44
N GLN A 33 -5.95 8.91 3.47
CA GLN A 33 -6.45 10.17 2.96
C GLN A 33 -7.83 10.02 2.30
N HIS A 34 -8.02 8.98 1.48
CA HIS A 34 -9.29 8.73 0.80
C HIS A 34 -10.45 8.50 1.77
N ILE A 35 -10.21 7.82 2.89
CA ILE A 35 -11.23 7.55 3.91
C ILE A 35 -11.25 8.57 5.06
N GLY A 36 -10.48 9.66 4.95
CA GLY A 36 -10.50 10.77 5.91
C GLY A 36 -9.83 10.51 7.25
N ILE A 37 -8.90 9.55 7.33
CA ILE A 37 -8.12 9.28 8.55
C ILE A 37 -6.82 10.10 8.55
N ALA A 38 -6.62 10.87 9.62
CA ALA A 38 -5.34 11.50 9.89
C ALA A 38 -4.35 10.48 10.47
N LEU A 39 -3.24 10.25 9.77
CA LEU A 39 -2.13 9.43 10.25
C LEU A 39 -1.10 10.30 10.97
N THR A 40 -0.62 9.85 12.12
CA THR A 40 0.62 10.37 12.71
C THR A 40 1.80 9.68 12.00
N ILE A 41 2.47 10.41 11.11
CA ILE A 41 3.60 9.86 10.37
C ILE A 41 4.87 9.89 11.24
N GLN A 42 5.47 8.73 11.43
CA GLN A 42 6.80 8.58 12.01
C GLN A 42 7.77 8.21 10.88
N GLU A 43 8.55 9.18 10.39
CA GLU A 43 9.55 8.90 9.36
C GLU A 43 10.65 7.98 9.91
N VAL A 44 11.04 7.01 9.08
CA VAL A 44 12.10 6.05 9.35
C VAL A 44 13.15 6.17 8.26
N ASP A 45 14.37 6.48 8.65
CA ASP A 45 15.52 6.45 7.75
C ASP A 45 15.99 5.00 7.56
N ILE A 46 15.54 4.38 6.46
CA ILE A 46 15.92 3.00 6.12
C ILE A 46 17.41 2.92 5.75
N ALA A 47 17.96 3.95 5.10
CA ALA A 47 19.36 3.97 4.66
C ALA A 47 20.33 4.05 5.84
N ALA A 48 19.94 4.76 6.91
CA ALA A 48 20.66 4.79 8.18
C ALA A 48 20.38 3.55 9.08
N GLY A 49 19.62 2.56 8.61
CA GLY A 49 19.33 1.34 9.36
C GLY A 49 18.24 1.50 10.43
N GLY A 50 17.36 2.49 10.33
CA GLY A 50 16.31 2.78 11.31
C GLY A 50 15.37 1.60 11.60
N THR A 51 15.11 0.74 10.61
CA THR A 51 14.29 -0.48 10.80
C THR A 51 15.02 -1.60 11.57
N GLN A 52 16.34 -1.48 11.76
CA GLN A 52 17.17 -2.43 12.51
C GLN A 52 17.34 -2.04 13.99
N LEU A 53 16.83 -0.88 14.40
CA LEU A 53 16.87 -0.45 15.79
C LEU A 53 16.07 -1.42 16.67
N LYS A 54 16.59 -1.71 17.87
CA LYS A 54 15.95 -2.65 18.81
C LYS A 54 14.50 -2.31 19.11
N ASP A 55 14.18 -1.01 19.20
CA ASP A 55 12.81 -0.59 19.48
C ASP A 55 11.89 -0.73 18.26
N PHE A 56 12.40 -0.57 17.05
CA PHE A 56 11.65 -0.87 15.83
C PHE A 56 11.39 -2.37 15.69
N LEU A 57 12.39 -3.21 15.94
CA LEU A 57 12.28 -4.67 15.88
C LEU A 57 11.27 -5.25 16.88
N LYS A 58 11.05 -4.58 18.02
CA LYS A 58 9.98 -4.94 18.97
C LYS A 58 8.58 -4.71 18.38
N LEU A 59 8.43 -3.73 17.50
CA LEU A 59 7.16 -3.44 16.81
C LEU A 59 6.99 -4.36 15.61
N ASN A 60 8.02 -4.47 14.77
CA ASN A 60 7.98 -5.24 13.54
C ASN A 60 9.25 -6.10 13.42
N PRO A 61 9.16 -7.42 13.70
CA PRO A 61 10.29 -8.33 13.57
C PRO A 61 10.71 -8.53 12.10
N ALA A 62 9.84 -8.22 11.13
CA ALA A 62 10.17 -8.22 9.71
C ALA A 62 10.93 -6.97 9.26
N HIS A 63 11.20 -6.00 10.16
CA HIS A 63 12.05 -4.83 9.93
C HIS A 63 11.74 -4.06 8.62
N THR A 64 10.44 -3.91 8.31
CA THR A 64 9.93 -3.26 7.10
C THR A 64 9.10 -2.01 7.41
N VAL A 65 9.01 -1.13 6.42
CA VAL A 65 7.96 -0.11 6.36
C VAL A 65 7.01 -0.41 5.20
N PRO A 66 5.71 -0.07 5.30
CA PRO A 66 5.07 0.58 6.43
C PRO A 66 4.96 -0.32 7.68
N THR A 67 4.98 0.27 8.87
CA THR A 67 4.50 -0.38 10.10
C THR A 67 3.46 0.53 10.74
N MET A 68 2.25 0.03 10.93
CA MET A 68 1.13 0.77 11.53
C MET A 68 0.95 0.33 12.98
N VAL A 69 0.69 1.29 13.86
CA VAL A 69 0.26 1.08 15.24
C VAL A 69 -1.08 1.78 15.46
N ASP A 70 -2.08 1.01 15.87
CA ASP A 70 -3.43 1.47 16.20
C ASP A 70 -3.89 0.84 17.52
N GLY A 71 -3.69 1.58 18.62
CA GLY A 71 -3.86 1.04 19.98
C GLY A 71 -2.96 -0.19 20.20
N ASN A 72 -3.58 -1.34 20.42
CA ASN A 72 -2.87 -2.60 20.62
C ASN A 72 -2.64 -3.39 19.32
N THR A 73 -3.12 -2.88 18.18
CA THR A 73 -2.99 -3.55 16.88
C THR A 73 -1.74 -3.03 16.18
N ILE A 74 -0.83 -3.94 15.83
CA ILE A 74 0.37 -3.64 15.04
C ILE A 74 0.32 -4.47 13.76
N LEU A 75 0.42 -3.82 12.61
CA LEU A 75 0.44 -4.46 11.28
C LEU A 75 1.54 -3.84 10.44
N TYR A 76 2.20 -4.62 9.59
CA TYR A 76 3.32 -4.16 8.75
C TYR A 76 3.22 -4.55 7.28
N GLU A 77 2.18 -5.30 6.90
CA GLU A 77 1.88 -5.58 5.49
C GLU A 77 0.92 -4.52 4.94
N SER A 78 1.38 -3.70 4.00
CA SER A 78 0.61 -2.56 3.46
C SER A 78 -0.81 -2.91 3.00
N ARG A 79 -1.01 -4.05 2.33
CA ARG A 79 -2.31 -4.50 1.84
C ARG A 79 -3.22 -5.03 2.96
N ALA A 80 -2.63 -5.57 4.03
CA ALA A 80 -3.37 -5.91 5.26
C ALA A 80 -3.73 -4.66 6.07
N ILE A 81 -2.83 -3.66 6.11
CA ILE A 81 -3.08 -2.37 6.78
C ILE A 81 -4.27 -1.67 6.14
N VAL A 82 -4.32 -1.57 4.81
CA VAL A 82 -5.39 -0.80 4.13
C VAL A 82 -6.76 -1.46 4.25
N THR A 83 -6.82 -2.79 4.21
CA THR A 83 -8.06 -3.54 4.45
C THR A 83 -8.54 -3.35 5.90
N TYR A 84 -7.63 -3.41 6.88
CA TYR A 84 -7.92 -3.09 8.28
C TYR A 84 -8.46 -1.67 8.46
N LEU A 85 -7.80 -0.67 7.86
CA LEU A 85 -8.21 0.73 7.99
C LEU A 85 -9.61 0.96 7.42
N VAL A 86 -9.92 0.39 6.25
CA VAL A 86 -11.27 0.51 5.67
C VAL A 86 -12.29 -0.23 6.52
N ASP A 87 -12.03 -1.47 6.94
CA ASP A 87 -12.98 -2.23 7.75
C ASP A 87 -13.26 -1.58 9.12
N LYS A 88 -12.26 -0.94 9.74
CA LYS A 88 -12.40 -0.31 11.06
C LYS A 88 -13.01 1.09 11.01
N TYR A 89 -12.58 1.92 10.07
CA TYR A 89 -12.89 3.36 10.06
C TYR A 89 -13.85 3.78 8.94
N ALA A 90 -14.05 2.93 7.93
CA ALA A 90 -14.93 3.20 6.79
C ALA A 90 -15.79 1.97 6.48
N ALA A 91 -16.29 1.29 7.53
CA ALA A 91 -17.11 0.11 7.39
C ALA A 91 -18.32 0.36 6.48
N GLY A 92 -18.47 -0.45 5.42
CA GLY A 92 -19.52 -0.28 4.41
C GLY A 92 -19.12 0.58 3.21
N SER A 93 -17.89 1.11 3.18
CA SER A 93 -17.33 1.76 1.99
C SER A 93 -17.30 0.80 0.80
N SER A 94 -17.60 1.31 -0.39
CA SER A 94 -17.44 0.59 -1.65
C SER A 94 -15.99 0.26 -1.99
N LEU A 95 -15.01 0.92 -1.34
CA LEU A 95 -13.59 0.58 -1.50
C LEU A 95 -13.27 -0.87 -1.13
N TYR A 96 -14.00 -1.42 -0.15
CA TYR A 96 -13.80 -2.78 0.36
C TYR A 96 -15.13 -3.33 0.93
N PRO A 97 -16.08 -3.70 0.05
CA PRO A 97 -17.44 -4.11 0.44
C PRO A 97 -17.42 -5.42 1.22
N ARG A 98 -18.48 -5.70 1.99
CA ARG A 98 -18.64 -6.97 2.74
C ARG A 98 -19.23 -8.12 1.92
N ASP A 99 -19.71 -7.82 0.73
CA ASP A 99 -20.14 -8.83 -0.25
C ASP A 99 -18.95 -9.74 -0.58
N ILE A 100 -19.13 -11.06 -0.41
CA ILE A 100 -18.02 -12.02 -0.38
C ILE A 100 -17.37 -12.11 -1.75
N GLU A 101 -18.16 -12.12 -2.82
CA GLU A 101 -17.71 -12.23 -4.19
C GLU A 101 -16.95 -10.97 -4.62
N LYS A 102 -17.51 -9.78 -4.37
CA LYS A 102 -16.81 -8.51 -4.66
C LYS A 102 -15.52 -8.37 -3.85
N ARG A 103 -15.55 -8.75 -2.57
CA ARG A 103 -14.37 -8.72 -1.70
C ARG A 103 -13.30 -9.67 -2.20
N ALA A 104 -13.66 -10.90 -2.58
CA ALA A 104 -12.72 -11.88 -3.11
C ALA A 104 -12.04 -11.39 -4.40
N MET A 105 -12.74 -10.66 -5.27
CA MET A 105 -12.14 -10.04 -6.46
C MET A 105 -11.10 -8.97 -6.10
N ILE A 106 -11.39 -8.14 -5.09
CA ILE A 106 -10.45 -7.14 -4.58
C ILE A 106 -9.24 -7.81 -3.96
N ASP A 107 -9.46 -8.80 -3.08
CA ASP A 107 -8.39 -9.55 -2.41
C ASP A 107 -7.49 -10.25 -3.42
N ASN A 108 -8.06 -10.87 -4.45
CA ASN A 108 -7.31 -11.49 -5.54
C ASN A 108 -6.36 -10.48 -6.21
N LEU A 109 -6.83 -9.25 -6.46
CA LEU A 109 -6.00 -8.21 -7.09
C LEU A 109 -5.00 -7.56 -6.14
N LEU A 110 -5.32 -7.43 -4.85
CA LEU A 110 -4.33 -7.04 -3.83
C LEU A 110 -3.20 -8.07 -3.77
N MET A 111 -3.53 -9.37 -3.84
CA MET A 111 -2.55 -10.46 -3.88
C MET A 111 -1.78 -10.50 -5.21
N PHE A 112 -2.44 -10.24 -6.34
CA PHE A 112 -1.78 -10.10 -7.64
C PHE A 112 -0.76 -8.95 -7.62
N ASP A 113 -1.14 -7.80 -7.05
CA ASP A 113 -0.28 -6.64 -6.97
C ASP A 113 0.96 -6.93 -6.11
N ILE A 114 0.84 -7.44 -4.88
CA ILE A 114 2.04 -7.76 -4.06
C ILE A 114 2.85 -8.94 -4.62
N GLY A 115 2.17 -9.99 -5.09
CA GLY A 115 2.78 -11.26 -5.46
C GLY A 115 3.34 -11.29 -6.88
N THR A 116 2.85 -10.41 -7.76
CA THR A 116 3.19 -10.40 -9.20
C THR A 116 3.67 -9.02 -9.64
N LEU A 117 2.83 -7.99 -9.59
CA LEU A 117 3.14 -6.67 -10.17
C LEU A 117 4.27 -5.96 -9.40
N TYR A 118 4.06 -5.67 -8.11
CA TYR A 118 5.05 -5.04 -7.24
C TYR A 118 6.31 -5.89 -7.07
N LYS A 119 6.17 -7.21 -6.96
CA LYS A 119 7.31 -8.13 -6.86
C LYS A 119 8.21 -8.02 -8.09
N THR A 120 7.61 -8.05 -9.28
CA THR A 120 8.36 -7.96 -10.53
C THR A 120 8.95 -6.57 -10.74
N MET A 121 8.17 -5.51 -10.46
CA MET A 121 8.63 -4.13 -10.46
C MET A 121 9.86 -3.97 -9.55
N SER A 122 9.80 -4.48 -8.32
CA SER A 122 10.90 -4.42 -7.36
C SER A 122 12.13 -5.18 -7.85
N ALA A 123 11.94 -6.35 -8.44
CA ALA A 123 13.03 -7.15 -9.00
C ALA A 123 13.69 -6.50 -10.23
N TYR A 124 12.92 -5.75 -11.02
CA TYR A 124 13.42 -5.06 -12.20
C TYR A 124 14.15 -3.76 -11.84
N PHE A 125 13.56 -2.91 -10.97
CA PHE A 125 14.09 -1.58 -10.71
C PHE A 125 15.11 -1.50 -9.57
N TYR A 126 14.85 -2.16 -8.42
CA TYR A 126 15.66 -1.92 -7.23
C TYR A 126 17.13 -2.33 -7.36
N PRO A 127 17.50 -3.47 -8.02
CA PRO A 127 18.91 -3.78 -8.24
C PRO A 127 19.65 -2.67 -9.01
N THR A 128 19.04 -2.15 -10.09
CA THR A 128 19.63 -1.05 -10.87
C THR A 128 19.71 0.25 -10.09
N LEU A 129 18.63 0.63 -9.40
CA LEU A 129 18.57 1.91 -8.67
C LEU A 129 19.48 1.94 -7.44
N LEU A 130 19.60 0.83 -6.71
CA LEU A 130 20.36 0.76 -5.46
C LEU A 130 21.81 0.30 -5.66
N HIS A 131 22.06 -0.55 -6.65
CA HIS A 131 23.36 -1.21 -6.83
C HIS A 131 23.97 -1.00 -8.21
N LYS A 132 23.30 -0.28 -9.12
CA LYS A 132 23.78 0.05 -10.48
C LYS A 132 24.15 -1.19 -11.30
N THR A 133 23.40 -2.28 -11.13
CA THR A 133 23.67 -3.58 -11.78
C THR A 133 23.18 -3.69 -13.22
N GLY A 134 22.36 -2.74 -13.69
CA GLY A 134 21.68 -2.81 -14.98
C GLY A 134 20.41 -3.68 -14.94
N TYR A 135 19.59 -3.57 -15.99
CA TYR A 135 18.29 -4.24 -16.10
C TYR A 135 18.41 -5.67 -16.65
N ASP A 136 17.57 -6.57 -16.12
CA ASP A 136 17.52 -7.99 -16.49
C ASP A 136 16.30 -8.28 -17.37
N SER A 137 16.53 -8.89 -18.54
CA SER A 137 15.48 -9.14 -19.54
C SER A 137 14.41 -10.12 -19.07
N ALA A 138 14.72 -11.05 -18.16
CA ALA A 138 13.73 -11.98 -17.60
C ALA A 138 12.81 -11.27 -16.58
N THR A 139 13.31 -10.26 -15.87
CA THR A 139 12.45 -9.37 -15.06
C THR A 139 11.68 -8.37 -15.92
N GLU A 140 12.23 -7.91 -17.04
CA GLU A 140 11.55 -7.04 -18.00
C GLU A 140 10.33 -7.72 -18.65
N ALA A 141 10.52 -8.95 -19.14
CA ALA A 141 9.43 -9.75 -19.74
C ALA A 141 8.29 -9.97 -18.74
N ARG A 142 8.62 -10.37 -17.50
CA ARG A 142 7.60 -10.53 -16.44
C ARG A 142 6.89 -9.23 -16.09
N MET A 143 7.58 -8.09 -16.18
CA MET A 143 6.97 -6.78 -15.92
C MET A 143 5.96 -6.46 -17.01
N THR A 144 6.34 -6.73 -18.27
CA THR A 144 5.47 -6.59 -19.44
C THR A 144 4.24 -7.47 -19.30
N ASP A 145 4.39 -8.76 -18.97
CA ASP A 145 3.26 -9.68 -18.74
C ASP A 145 2.32 -9.16 -17.64
N ALA A 146 2.87 -8.66 -16.53
CA ALA A 146 2.07 -8.11 -15.44
C ALA A 146 1.29 -6.85 -15.84
N LEU A 147 1.89 -5.98 -16.66
CA LEU A 147 1.24 -4.78 -17.20
C LEU A 147 0.16 -5.13 -18.23
N GLU A 148 0.38 -6.15 -19.06
CA GLU A 148 -0.63 -6.65 -20.00
C GLU A 148 -1.88 -7.15 -19.28
N VAL A 149 -1.72 -7.87 -18.16
CA VAL A 149 -2.86 -8.27 -17.32
C VAL A 149 -3.64 -7.04 -16.86
N ILE A 150 -2.96 -6.01 -16.34
CA ILE A 150 -3.63 -4.77 -15.93
C ILE A 150 -4.34 -4.10 -17.11
N GLY A 151 -3.70 -4.03 -18.29
CA GLY A 151 -4.28 -3.47 -19.50
C GLY A 151 -5.53 -4.22 -19.98
N GLN A 152 -5.51 -5.55 -19.95
CA GLN A 152 -6.68 -6.37 -20.27
C GLN A 152 -7.81 -6.15 -19.28
N LEU A 153 -7.50 -6.12 -17.97
CA LEU A 153 -8.48 -5.85 -16.93
C LEU A 153 -9.09 -4.45 -17.06
N LEU A 154 -8.42 -3.47 -17.65
CA LEU A 154 -8.95 -2.11 -17.84
C LEU A 154 -9.48 -1.86 -19.26
N SER A 155 -9.49 -2.87 -20.12
CA SER A 155 -9.86 -2.71 -21.54
C SER A 155 -11.34 -2.41 -21.75
N ASP A 156 -12.22 -2.91 -20.87
CA ASP A 156 -13.68 -2.81 -20.98
C ASP A 156 -14.37 -2.25 -19.73
N ARG A 157 -13.60 -1.79 -18.73
CA ARG A 157 -14.13 -1.24 -17.48
C ARG A 157 -13.25 -0.14 -16.89
N PRO A 158 -13.85 0.83 -16.16
CA PRO A 158 -13.13 1.99 -15.65
C PRO A 158 -12.20 1.68 -14.47
N TYR A 159 -12.45 0.61 -13.73
CA TYR A 159 -11.65 0.19 -12.56
C TYR A 159 -11.42 -1.32 -12.57
N LEU A 160 -10.40 -1.78 -11.85
CA LEU A 160 -9.93 -3.17 -11.89
C LEU A 160 -10.97 -4.19 -11.42
N THR A 161 -11.95 -3.78 -10.60
CA THR A 161 -13.01 -4.65 -10.11
C THR A 161 -14.40 -4.31 -10.63
N GLY A 162 -14.53 -3.34 -11.56
CA GLY A 162 -15.81 -2.99 -12.16
C GLY A 162 -16.02 -1.49 -12.33
N ALA A 163 -17.18 -0.99 -11.90
CA ALA A 163 -17.64 0.37 -12.15
C ALA A 163 -17.16 1.40 -11.11
N GLU A 164 -16.70 0.96 -9.95
CA GLU A 164 -16.29 1.82 -8.83
C GLU A 164 -14.85 1.52 -8.42
N ILE A 165 -14.18 2.55 -7.92
CA ILE A 165 -12.83 2.43 -7.35
C ILE A 165 -12.83 1.52 -6.12
N SER A 166 -11.80 0.70 -6.00
CA SER A 166 -11.58 -0.22 -4.88
C SER A 166 -10.18 -0.07 -4.27
N LEU A 167 -9.92 -0.79 -3.17
CA LEU A 167 -8.56 -0.93 -2.64
C LEU A 167 -7.56 -1.51 -3.66
N ALA A 168 -8.02 -2.36 -4.58
CA ALA A 168 -7.16 -2.93 -5.62
C ALA A 168 -6.61 -1.83 -6.55
N ASP A 169 -7.46 -0.88 -6.94
CA ASP A 169 -7.07 0.24 -7.79
C ASP A 169 -6.01 1.13 -7.13
N ILE A 170 -6.20 1.45 -5.84
CA ILE A 170 -5.24 2.29 -5.10
C ILE A 170 -3.89 1.58 -4.92
N ALA A 171 -3.90 0.27 -4.65
CA ALA A 171 -2.69 -0.52 -4.51
C ALA A 171 -1.91 -0.61 -5.83
N VAL A 172 -2.58 -0.97 -6.92
CA VAL A 172 -2.00 -1.04 -8.26
C VAL A 172 -1.52 0.34 -8.73
N ALA A 173 -2.31 1.40 -8.53
CA ALA A 173 -1.89 2.76 -8.89
C ALA A 173 -0.60 3.19 -8.17
N GLY A 174 -0.44 2.80 -6.90
CA GLY A 174 0.80 3.06 -6.16
C GLY A 174 2.03 2.40 -6.80
N THR A 175 1.88 1.17 -7.30
CA THR A 175 2.92 0.46 -8.04
C THR A 175 3.15 1.08 -9.42
N LEU A 176 2.09 1.32 -10.21
CA LEU A 176 2.19 1.91 -11.55
C LEU A 176 2.80 3.29 -11.55
N SER A 177 2.51 4.14 -10.56
CA SER A 177 3.10 5.47 -10.48
C SER A 177 4.63 5.41 -10.32
N PHE A 178 5.16 4.35 -9.70
CA PHE A 178 6.61 4.16 -9.58
C PHE A 178 7.22 3.75 -10.92
N VAL A 179 6.54 2.84 -11.63
CA VAL A 179 6.93 2.38 -12.97
C VAL A 179 6.99 3.55 -13.95
N ASP A 180 5.99 4.43 -13.91
CA ASP A 180 5.90 5.63 -14.74
C ASP A 180 7.05 6.62 -14.45
N VAL A 181 7.31 6.94 -13.18
CA VAL A 181 8.43 7.79 -12.76
C VAL A 181 9.78 7.20 -13.15
N CYS A 182 9.91 5.87 -13.17
CA CYS A 182 11.13 5.19 -13.62
C CYS A 182 11.22 5.05 -15.14
N HIS A 183 10.26 5.60 -15.90
CA HIS A 183 10.19 5.60 -17.35
C HIS A 183 10.33 4.21 -17.97
N PHE A 184 9.59 3.23 -17.44
CA PHE A 184 9.53 1.91 -18.06
C PHE A 184 9.00 2.01 -19.50
N SER A 185 9.74 1.45 -20.45
CA SER A 185 9.28 1.21 -21.81
C SER A 185 9.72 -0.20 -22.20
N SER A 186 8.79 -1.06 -22.60
CA SER A 186 9.16 -2.32 -23.26
C SER A 186 9.81 -1.97 -24.60
N ASN A 187 11.00 -2.51 -24.86
CA ASN A 187 11.64 -2.41 -26.18
C ASN A 187 10.88 -3.19 -27.25
#